data_AF-A0A7G7MGH5-F1
#
_entry.id   AF-A0A7G7MGH5-F1
#
_cell.length_a   1.000
_cell.length_b   1.000
_cell.length_c   1.000
_cell.angle_alpha   90.00
_cell.angle_beta   90.00
_cell.angle_gamma   90.00
#
_symmetry.space_group_name_H-M   'P 1'
#
loop_
_entity.id
_entity.type
_entity.pdbx_description
1 polymer ?
#
loop_
_entity_poly.entity_id
_entity_poly.type
_entity_poly.pdbx_seq_one_letter_code
_entity_poly.pdbx_strand_id
1 'polypeptide(L)'
;MSAGRGAVDDGPRLYGNWRAERGWGIGSLSTTATIVLFAAVLVPLLAVSAFPSATLPLLGLSAAVIGAVLVRVGGVSLTDIMVRRARFHRARAAGWTELSGGILTEHPRGTDLPGVLAPLRPLDVDDGRGGRHALLWHRRTGTLTAVLRCSPIGLDLADPDRADAWVAAWGALLADLGYLPLIRHLAVTVDTAPTGGATVRDHIASALDPTAPALSRRIMAELAELTPATAAEADARVAICLDPARATPRPTDLLAAAVEVSRRLPAIENQLAACGVAVLGRASTGWLTTRIRAAFDPHHRPHLNQPDAVLDWRDAGPVAARERWDSYRHEGGLSVTWALREAPRQAVGSRVLVPLLAPGAFPRRTTWLYQPYPAEQAAAKVENEVTSGQVRRAWAERTRRDETQRERDDRDRALQSAREEAQGAGVGRFTLYVTTTVLHDDDLPAAIADVEQRAGQSKLRLRRLRGAQAAGFAASLGIGIDPADLLAHRRGR
;
A
#
# COMPACT_ATOMS: atom_id res chain seq x y z
N MET A 1 24.08 31.88 36.99
CA MET A 1 23.67 31.72 35.59
C MET A 1 24.33 30.48 35.04
N SER A 2 23.66 29.33 35.16
CA SER A 2 24.16 28.03 34.71
C SER A 2 23.53 27.73 33.35
N ALA A 3 24.37 27.60 32.32
CA ALA A 3 23.98 27.16 31.00
C ALA A 3 23.70 25.65 31.06
N GLY A 4 22.42 25.27 31.08
CA GLY A 4 22.01 23.88 30.91
C GLY A 4 22.30 23.44 29.49
N ARG A 5 23.39 22.67 29.30
CA ARG A 5 23.56 21.80 28.14
C ARG A 5 22.33 20.90 28.08
N GLY A 6 21.50 21.06 27.04
CA GLY A 6 20.46 20.09 26.72
C GLY A 6 21.12 18.73 26.60
N ALA A 7 20.65 17.76 27.38
CA ALA A 7 21.07 16.39 27.28
C ALA A 7 20.90 15.94 25.82
N VAL A 8 21.99 15.52 25.18
CA VAL A 8 21.90 14.68 23.99
C VAL A 8 21.29 13.37 24.50
N ASP A 9 20.10 13.06 24.02
CA ASP A 9 19.37 11.85 24.41
C ASP A 9 20.14 10.65 23.82
N ASP A 10 20.97 9.98 24.64
CA ASP A 10 21.77 8.79 24.27
C ASP A 10 20.89 7.53 24.00
N GLY A 11 19.56 7.71 23.92
CA GLY A 11 18.61 6.66 23.60
C GLY A 11 18.47 6.43 22.09
N PRO A 12 18.04 5.22 21.67
CA PRO A 12 17.76 4.94 20.27
C PRO A 12 16.67 5.89 19.74
N ARG A 13 16.88 6.49 18.56
CA ARG A 13 15.89 7.38 17.94
C ARG A 13 14.58 6.63 17.68
N LEU A 14 13.48 7.24 18.12
CA LEU A 14 12.13 6.70 17.94
C LEU A 14 11.33 7.58 16.99
N TYR A 15 10.51 6.93 16.17
CA TYR A 15 9.63 7.55 15.17
C TYR A 15 8.18 7.29 15.56
N GLY A 16 7.31 8.28 15.37
CA GLY A 16 5.96 8.21 15.91
C GLY A 16 4.98 9.16 15.26
N ASN A 17 3.91 9.46 16.01
CA ASN A 17 2.94 10.51 15.69
C ASN A 17 2.05 10.25 14.46
N TRP A 18 1.85 8.98 14.10
CA TRP A 18 0.85 8.62 13.09
C TRP A 18 -0.56 8.88 13.60
N ARG A 19 -1.35 9.60 12.80
CA ARG A 19 -2.75 9.93 13.13
C ARG A 19 -3.66 9.30 12.10
N ALA A 20 -4.73 8.66 12.59
CA ALA A 20 -5.80 8.22 11.70
C ALA A 20 -6.54 9.45 11.18
N GLU A 21 -6.71 9.55 9.86
CA GLU A 21 -7.53 10.58 9.24
C GLU A 21 -8.98 10.44 9.74
N ARG A 22 -9.46 11.44 10.49
CA ARG A 22 -10.84 11.48 11.00
C ARG A 22 -11.63 12.50 10.19
N GLY A 23 -12.75 12.05 9.62
CA GLY A 23 -13.74 12.97 9.04
C GLY A 23 -14.46 13.76 10.13
N TRP A 24 -15.26 14.75 9.72
CA TRP A 24 -15.98 15.68 10.61
C TRP A 24 -17.16 15.04 11.38
N GLY A 25 -17.22 13.71 11.49
CA GLY A 25 -18.31 13.03 12.18
C GLY A 25 -18.18 13.12 13.71
N ILE A 26 -19.31 12.97 14.39
CA ILE A 26 -19.37 13.05 15.87
C ILE A 26 -18.67 11.82 16.47
N GLY A 27 -17.64 12.07 17.28
CA GLY A 27 -16.88 11.03 17.97
C GLY A 27 -16.05 10.17 17.01
N SER A 28 -16.49 8.93 16.79
CA SER A 28 -15.81 7.98 15.89
C SER A 28 -16.64 7.60 14.67
N LEU A 29 -17.75 8.30 14.43
CA LEU A 29 -18.65 8.08 13.31
C LEU A 29 -18.11 8.77 12.05
N SER A 30 -18.40 8.21 10.88
CA SER A 30 -18.18 8.92 9.61
C SER A 30 -19.24 10.01 9.44
N THR A 31 -18.97 11.01 8.61
CA THR A 31 -19.96 12.08 8.28
C THR A 31 -21.28 11.49 7.81
N THR A 32 -21.24 10.45 6.97
CA THR A 32 -22.44 9.74 6.51
C THR A 32 -23.17 9.04 7.65
N ALA A 33 -22.46 8.37 8.56
CA ALA A 33 -23.09 7.72 9.71
C ALA A 33 -23.73 8.74 10.66
N THR A 34 -23.14 9.94 10.82
CA THR A 34 -23.73 11.04 11.58
C THR A 34 -25.01 11.56 10.91
N ILE A 35 -25.03 11.73 9.59
CA ILE A 35 -26.23 12.13 8.85
C ILE A 35 -27.34 11.08 9.00
N VAL A 36 -27.00 9.80 8.84
CA VAL A 36 -27.96 8.68 9.01
C VAL A 36 -28.51 8.64 10.43
N LEU A 37 -27.66 8.83 11.45
CA LEU A 37 -28.07 8.89 12.85
C LEU A 37 -29.03 10.07 13.09
N PHE A 38 -28.69 11.25 12.57
CA PHE A 38 -29.53 12.44 12.69
C PHE A 38 -30.88 12.25 12.01
N ALA A 39 -30.90 11.71 10.79
CA ALA A 39 -32.12 11.39 10.06
C ALA A 39 -32.97 10.33 10.79
N ALA A 40 -32.34 9.31 11.38
CA ALA A 40 -33.03 8.28 12.17
C ALA A 40 -33.71 8.87 13.42
N VAL A 41 -33.21 9.97 13.99
CA VAL A 41 -33.89 10.66 15.11
C VAL A 41 -34.93 11.66 14.61
N LEU A 42 -34.63 12.40 13.54
CA LEU A 42 -35.47 13.48 13.04
C LEU A 42 -36.75 12.96 12.35
N VAL A 43 -36.65 11.90 11.55
CA VAL A 43 -37.78 11.38 10.75
C VAL A 43 -38.94 10.90 11.65
N PRO A 44 -38.73 10.10 12.70
CA PRO A 44 -39.81 9.74 13.63
C PRO A 44 -40.38 10.98 14.33
N LEU A 45 -39.55 11.93 14.74
CA LEU A 45 -39.98 13.14 15.44
C LEU A 45 -40.92 14.00 14.58
N LEU A 46 -40.61 14.17 13.29
CA LEU A 46 -41.48 14.87 12.34
C LEU A 46 -42.74 14.07 11.99
N ALA A 47 -42.66 12.74 12.02
CA ALA A 47 -43.81 11.88 11.75
C ALA A 47 -44.85 11.91 12.89
N VAL A 48 -44.44 12.17 14.14
CA VAL A 48 -45.36 12.33 15.28
C VAL A 48 -46.45 13.37 14.97
N SER A 49 -46.09 14.48 14.33
CA SER A 49 -47.03 15.57 14.05
C SER A 49 -47.91 15.35 12.81
N ALA A 50 -47.49 14.50 11.88
CA ALA A 50 -48.19 14.30 10.59
C ALA A 50 -48.98 12.98 10.52
N PHE A 51 -48.45 11.89 11.09
CA PHE A 51 -49.01 10.55 10.98
C PHE A 51 -48.79 9.74 12.27
N PRO A 52 -49.60 9.96 13.34
CA PRO A 52 -49.37 9.36 14.64
C PRO A 52 -49.34 7.82 14.63
N SER A 53 -50.11 7.17 13.75
CA SER A 53 -50.12 5.71 13.58
C SER A 53 -48.82 5.13 13.02
N ALA A 54 -48.04 5.92 12.26
CA ALA A 54 -46.74 5.50 11.70
C ALA A 54 -45.58 5.67 12.70
N THR A 55 -45.81 6.32 13.84
CA THR A 55 -44.76 6.69 14.80
C THR A 55 -44.08 5.47 15.43
N LEU A 56 -44.86 4.50 15.94
CA LEU A 56 -44.33 3.29 16.58
C LEU A 56 -43.42 2.46 15.66
N PRO A 57 -43.82 2.12 14.41
CA PRO A 57 -42.94 1.38 13.51
C PRO A 57 -41.70 2.19 13.09
N LEU A 58 -41.82 3.51 12.91
CA LEU A 58 -40.68 4.39 12.60
C LEU A 58 -39.69 4.46 13.77
N LEU A 59 -40.15 4.53 15.00
CA LEU A 59 -39.30 4.49 16.20
C LEU A 59 -38.57 3.14 16.31
N GLY A 60 -39.26 2.02 16.07
CA GLY A 60 -38.64 0.70 16.04
C GLY A 60 -37.55 0.57 14.98
N LEU A 61 -37.83 1.04 13.75
CA LEU A 61 -36.84 1.09 12.66
C LEU A 61 -35.65 1.97 13.03
N SER A 62 -35.91 3.13 13.63
CA SER A 62 -34.87 4.09 14.01
C SER A 62 -33.97 3.55 15.12
N ALA A 63 -34.55 2.89 16.13
CA ALA A 63 -33.79 2.19 17.16
C ALA A 63 -32.92 1.07 16.55
N ALA A 64 -33.42 0.33 15.57
CA ALA A 64 -32.64 -0.68 14.86
C ALA A 64 -31.49 -0.07 14.03
N VAL A 65 -31.72 1.04 13.33
CA VAL A 65 -30.69 1.76 12.57
C VAL A 65 -29.62 2.33 13.51
N ILE A 66 -30.03 2.97 14.60
CA ILE A 66 -29.12 3.49 15.63
C ILE A 66 -28.29 2.34 16.22
N GLY A 67 -28.93 1.22 16.57
CA GLY A 67 -28.26 0.01 17.04
C GLY A 67 -27.24 -0.52 16.03
N ALA A 68 -27.59 -0.61 14.76
CA ALA A 68 -26.67 -1.08 13.70
C ALA A 68 -25.47 -0.14 13.46
N VAL A 69 -25.66 1.17 13.67
CA VAL A 69 -24.57 2.17 13.53
C VAL A 69 -23.64 2.13 14.76
N LEU A 70 -24.19 1.95 15.96
CA LEU A 70 -23.44 1.95 17.21
C LEU A 70 -22.73 0.62 17.49
N VAL A 71 -23.34 -0.52 17.12
CA VAL A 71 -22.74 -1.84 17.30
C VAL A 71 -21.55 -1.98 16.38
N ARG A 72 -20.38 -2.15 16.99
CA ARG A 72 -19.11 -2.34 16.28
C ARG A 72 -18.57 -3.75 16.46
N VAL A 73 -18.44 -4.48 15.36
CA VAL A 73 -17.80 -5.80 15.36
C VAL A 73 -16.38 -5.63 14.83
N GLY A 74 -15.38 -5.92 15.65
CA GLY A 74 -13.98 -5.69 15.29
C GLY A 74 -13.69 -4.23 14.96
N GLY A 75 -14.40 -3.28 15.57
CA GLY A 75 -14.27 -1.82 15.40
C GLY A 75 -14.65 -1.27 14.01
N VAL A 76 -15.52 -1.96 13.28
CA VAL A 76 -16.25 -1.48 12.11
C VAL A 76 -17.74 -1.49 12.45
N SER A 77 -18.53 -0.53 11.95
CA SER A 77 -19.98 -0.55 12.18
C SER A 77 -20.63 -1.75 11.49
N LEU A 78 -21.70 -2.28 12.08
CA LEU A 78 -22.45 -3.38 11.48
C LEU A 78 -23.01 -2.99 10.09
N THR A 79 -23.40 -1.74 9.92
CA THR A 79 -23.86 -1.18 8.64
C THR A 79 -22.82 -1.33 7.53
N ASP A 80 -21.56 -1.01 7.79
CA ASP A 80 -20.48 -1.14 6.79
C ASP A 80 -20.26 -2.60 6.39
N ILE A 81 -20.40 -3.54 7.34
CA ILE A 81 -20.30 -4.98 7.09
C ILE A 81 -21.45 -5.43 6.20
N MET A 82 -22.69 -5.03 6.52
CA MET A 82 -23.89 -5.37 5.75
C MET A 82 -23.83 -4.80 4.32
N VAL A 83 -23.49 -3.52 4.16
CA VAL A 83 -23.34 -2.88 2.85
C VAL A 83 -22.28 -3.59 2.01
N ARG A 84 -21.15 -3.95 2.62
CA ARG A 84 -20.09 -4.68 1.91
C ARG A 84 -20.57 -6.08 1.48
N ARG A 85 -21.26 -6.80 2.36
CA ARG A 85 -21.80 -8.13 2.07
C ARG A 85 -22.83 -8.07 0.94
N ALA A 86 -23.73 -7.09 0.97
CA ALA A 86 -24.72 -6.87 -0.08
C ALA A 86 -24.07 -6.52 -1.42
N ARG A 87 -23.07 -5.62 -1.44
CA ARG A 87 -22.31 -5.29 -2.66
C ARG A 87 -21.59 -6.51 -3.23
N PHE A 88 -20.95 -7.31 -2.38
CA PHE A 88 -20.28 -8.53 -2.83
C PHE A 88 -21.27 -9.57 -3.36
N HIS A 89 -22.41 -9.76 -2.69
CA HIS A 89 -23.45 -10.67 -3.16
C HIS A 89 -24.00 -10.23 -4.52
N ARG A 90 -24.24 -8.92 -4.70
CA ARG A 90 -24.66 -8.36 -5.99
C ARG A 90 -23.58 -8.55 -7.06
N ALA A 91 -22.32 -8.30 -6.75
CA ALA A 91 -21.22 -8.51 -7.67
C ALA A 91 -21.10 -9.99 -8.09
N ARG A 92 -21.26 -10.92 -7.14
CA ARG A 92 -21.28 -12.35 -7.41
C ARG A 92 -22.47 -12.77 -8.27
N ALA A 93 -23.68 -12.28 -7.95
CA ALA A 93 -24.88 -12.55 -8.75
C ALA A 93 -24.77 -11.98 -10.18
N ALA A 94 -24.03 -10.88 -10.36
CA ALA A 94 -23.73 -10.29 -11.66
C ALA A 94 -22.52 -10.94 -12.39
N GLY A 95 -21.89 -11.96 -11.80
CA GLY A 95 -20.72 -12.64 -12.38
C GLY A 95 -19.41 -11.83 -12.35
N TRP A 96 -19.35 -10.70 -11.64
CA TRP A 96 -18.16 -9.82 -11.62
C TRP A 96 -17.02 -10.33 -10.75
N THR A 97 -17.25 -11.37 -9.94
CA THR A 97 -16.25 -12.00 -9.08
C THR A 97 -15.47 -13.10 -9.78
N GLU A 98 -15.84 -13.45 -11.02
CA GLU A 98 -15.24 -14.53 -11.78
C GLU A 98 -14.65 -13.98 -13.08
N LEU A 99 -13.37 -14.29 -13.28
CA LEU A 99 -12.63 -14.09 -14.51
C LEU A 99 -12.41 -15.46 -15.14
N SER A 100 -12.79 -15.61 -16.41
CA SER A 100 -12.49 -16.79 -17.22
C SER A 100 -11.94 -16.34 -18.57
N GLY A 101 -10.77 -16.84 -18.93
CA GLY A 101 -10.03 -16.52 -20.13
C GLY A 101 -10.68 -17.16 -21.34
N GLY A 102 -11.51 -16.39 -22.04
CA GLY A 102 -11.41 -16.16 -23.48
C GLY A 102 -11.66 -17.30 -24.49
N ILE A 103 -11.53 -18.59 -24.17
CA ILE A 103 -11.65 -19.64 -25.22
C ILE A 103 -13.12 -19.95 -25.52
N LEU A 104 -14.03 -19.73 -24.57
CA LEU A 104 -15.47 -19.99 -24.70
C LEU A 104 -16.33 -18.71 -24.69
N THR A 105 -15.71 -17.53 -24.73
CA THR A 105 -16.45 -16.25 -24.71
C THR A 105 -16.39 -15.59 -26.09
N GLU A 106 -17.54 -15.24 -26.66
CA GLU A 106 -17.69 -14.61 -27.99
C GLU A 106 -16.91 -13.30 -28.18
N HIS A 107 -16.43 -12.68 -27.10
CA HIS A 107 -15.58 -11.50 -27.18
C HIS A 107 -14.12 -11.93 -27.12
N PRO A 108 -13.31 -11.70 -28.19
CA PRO A 108 -11.86 -11.83 -28.11
C PRO A 108 -11.38 -10.82 -27.08
N ARG A 109 -11.12 -11.28 -25.85
CA ARG A 109 -10.56 -10.39 -24.82
C ARG A 109 -9.12 -10.10 -25.22
N GLY A 110 -8.81 -8.82 -25.38
CA GLY A 110 -7.47 -8.34 -25.72
C GLY A 110 -6.48 -8.49 -24.56
N THR A 111 -5.42 -7.67 -24.59
CA THR A 111 -4.29 -7.64 -23.64
C THR A 111 -4.64 -7.12 -22.23
N ASP A 112 -5.90 -7.18 -21.78
CA ASP A 112 -6.36 -6.56 -20.53
C ASP A 112 -6.21 -7.48 -19.31
N LEU A 113 -5.68 -6.93 -18.22
CA LEU A 113 -5.52 -7.59 -16.92
C LEU A 113 -6.85 -7.64 -16.12
N PRO A 114 -6.96 -8.46 -15.05
CA PRO A 114 -8.22 -8.60 -14.33
C PRO A 114 -8.63 -7.39 -13.49
N GLY A 115 -9.94 -7.14 -13.47
CA GLY A 115 -10.58 -6.22 -12.52
C GLY A 115 -10.05 -4.79 -12.61
N VAL A 116 -9.51 -4.29 -11.50
CA VAL A 116 -8.95 -2.91 -11.41
C VAL A 116 -7.71 -2.71 -12.27
N LEU A 117 -7.08 -3.80 -12.72
CA LEU A 117 -5.89 -3.76 -13.57
C LEU A 117 -6.24 -3.63 -15.06
N ALA A 118 -7.49 -3.89 -15.47
CA ALA A 118 -7.90 -3.89 -16.88
C ALA A 118 -7.52 -2.63 -17.67
N PRO A 119 -7.57 -1.41 -17.10
CA PRO A 119 -7.17 -0.21 -17.83
C PRO A 119 -5.65 -0.02 -18.00
N LEU A 120 -4.81 -0.88 -17.41
CA LEU A 120 -3.35 -0.75 -17.49
C LEU A 120 -2.81 -1.19 -18.84
N ARG A 121 -1.91 -0.38 -19.40
CA ARG A 121 -1.09 -0.70 -20.57
C ARG A 121 0.37 -0.34 -20.32
N PRO A 122 1.32 -1.18 -20.73
CA PRO A 122 2.71 -0.80 -20.75
C PRO A 122 2.95 0.09 -21.96
N LEU A 123 3.66 1.19 -21.75
CA LEU A 123 4.23 2.02 -22.79
C LEU A 123 5.73 1.82 -22.72
N ASP A 124 6.33 1.42 -23.83
CA ASP A 124 7.77 1.29 -23.93
C ASP A 124 8.35 2.64 -24.41
N VAL A 125 9.17 3.26 -23.57
CA VAL A 125 9.65 4.64 -23.72
C VAL A 125 11.18 4.65 -23.59
N ASP A 126 11.83 5.60 -24.24
CA ASP A 126 13.26 5.88 -24.06
C ASP A 126 13.50 6.50 -22.68
N ASP A 127 14.50 6.01 -21.97
CA ASP A 127 14.83 6.50 -20.62
C ASP A 127 15.64 7.81 -20.62
N GLY A 128 16.04 8.30 -21.79
CA GLY A 128 16.86 9.49 -22.01
C GLY A 128 18.36 9.26 -21.82
N ARG A 129 18.78 8.01 -21.59
CA ARG A 129 20.16 7.59 -21.33
C ARG A 129 20.63 6.49 -22.29
N GLY A 130 19.90 6.28 -23.39
CA GLY A 130 20.17 5.24 -24.38
C GLY A 130 19.59 3.87 -24.01
N GLY A 131 18.80 3.78 -22.94
CA GLY A 131 18.06 2.59 -22.54
C GLY A 131 16.55 2.72 -22.80
N ARG A 132 15.83 1.64 -22.54
CA ARG A 132 14.36 1.59 -22.64
C ARG A 132 13.75 1.19 -21.31
N HIS A 133 12.58 1.73 -21.02
CA HIS A 133 11.83 1.38 -19.82
C HIS A 133 10.32 1.39 -20.07
N ALA A 134 9.60 0.71 -19.20
CA ALA A 134 8.15 0.66 -19.25
C ALA A 134 7.52 1.70 -18.32
N LEU A 135 6.59 2.49 -18.88
CA LEU A 135 5.63 3.29 -18.12
C LEU A 135 4.27 2.61 -18.16
N LEU A 136 3.68 2.34 -17.00
CA LEU A 136 2.34 1.80 -16.91
C LEU A 136 1.31 2.93 -17.01
N TRP A 137 0.60 2.97 -18.13
CA TRP A 137 -0.48 3.91 -18.38
C TRP A 137 -1.81 3.33 -17.93
N HIS A 138 -2.47 4.01 -16.99
CA HIS A 138 -3.80 3.66 -16.56
C HIS A 138 -4.85 4.47 -17.34
N ARG A 139 -5.41 3.87 -18.38
CA ARG A 139 -6.32 4.53 -19.36
C ARG A 139 -7.52 5.24 -18.73
N ARG A 140 -7.99 4.78 -17.56
CA ARG A 140 -9.17 5.33 -16.89
C ARG A 140 -8.88 6.60 -16.08
N THR A 141 -7.69 6.72 -15.51
CA THR A 141 -7.30 7.88 -14.68
C THR A 141 -6.35 8.82 -15.40
N GLY A 142 -5.75 8.39 -16.52
CA GLY A 142 -4.72 9.13 -17.24
C GLY A 142 -3.36 9.12 -16.56
N THR A 143 -3.20 8.39 -15.45
CA THR A 143 -1.95 8.35 -14.68
C THR A 143 -0.91 7.46 -15.35
N LEU A 144 0.36 7.85 -15.21
CA LEU A 144 1.53 7.08 -15.65
C LEU A 144 2.30 6.63 -14.42
N THR A 145 2.66 5.35 -14.35
CA THR A 145 3.47 4.80 -13.27
C THR A 145 4.80 4.29 -13.79
N ALA A 146 5.90 4.80 -13.23
CA ALA A 146 7.23 4.25 -13.43
C ALA A 146 7.56 3.30 -12.28
N VAL A 147 8.13 2.13 -12.57
CA VAL A 147 8.58 1.18 -11.55
C VAL A 147 10.10 1.12 -11.57
N LEU A 148 10.72 1.41 -10.42
CA LEU A 148 12.15 1.32 -10.19
C LEU A 148 12.46 -0.02 -9.52
N ARG A 149 13.46 -0.71 -10.04
CA ARG A 149 14.03 -1.93 -9.45
C ARG A 149 15.02 -1.48 -8.39
N CYS A 150 14.86 -1.96 -7.16
CA CYS A 150 15.62 -1.47 -6.02
C CYS A 150 16.28 -2.62 -5.26
N SER A 151 17.44 -2.34 -4.68
CA SER A 151 18.13 -3.21 -3.74
C SER A 151 18.43 -2.40 -2.47
N PRO A 152 17.60 -2.52 -1.42
CA PRO A 152 17.84 -1.82 -0.16
C PRO A 152 19.03 -2.41 0.58
N ILE A 153 19.80 -1.56 1.26
CA ILE A 153 20.85 -2.01 2.16
C ILE A 153 20.20 -2.55 3.44
N GLY A 154 20.60 -3.75 3.87
CA GLY A 154 20.11 -4.35 5.12
C GLY A 154 20.56 -3.55 6.34
N LEU A 155 19.67 -3.41 7.33
CA LEU A 155 19.97 -2.68 8.57
C LEU A 155 20.76 -3.52 9.60
N ASP A 156 20.99 -4.81 9.36
CA ASP A 156 21.55 -5.74 10.36
C ASP A 156 23.01 -5.45 10.73
N LEU A 157 23.79 -4.94 9.77
CA LEU A 157 25.21 -4.60 9.94
C LEU A 157 25.46 -3.09 9.82
N ALA A 158 24.40 -2.28 9.79
CA ALA A 158 24.51 -0.85 9.67
C ALA A 158 24.68 -0.21 11.06
N ASP A 159 25.61 0.73 11.17
CA ASP A 159 25.75 1.55 12.37
C ASP A 159 24.44 2.33 12.64
N PRO A 160 24.03 2.50 13.91
CA PRO A 160 22.80 3.22 14.26
C PRO A 160 22.72 4.63 13.65
N ASP A 161 23.82 5.39 13.68
CA ASP A 161 23.89 6.73 13.08
C ASP A 161 23.66 6.72 11.57
N ARG A 162 24.14 5.68 10.90
CA ARG A 162 23.95 5.51 9.46
C ARG A 162 22.50 5.17 9.14
N ALA A 163 21.91 4.27 9.92
CA ALA A 163 20.49 3.93 9.79
C ALA A 163 19.61 5.17 10.02
N ASP A 164 19.92 5.98 11.02
CA ASP A 164 19.21 7.22 11.32
C ASP A 164 19.36 8.26 10.20
N ALA A 165 20.55 8.36 9.58
CA ALA A 165 20.77 9.21 8.42
C ALA A 165 19.94 8.76 7.20
N TRP A 166 19.85 7.45 6.94
CA TRP A 166 19.00 6.92 5.87
C TRP A 166 17.52 7.18 6.12
N VAL A 167 17.04 7.02 7.36
CA VAL A 167 15.65 7.32 7.72
C VAL A 167 15.37 8.83 7.60
N ALA A 168 16.32 9.69 7.98
CA ALA A 168 16.18 11.13 7.78
C ALA A 168 16.11 11.51 6.30
N ALA A 169 16.97 10.91 5.45
CA ALA A 169 16.93 11.09 4.00
C ALA A 169 15.60 10.60 3.40
N TRP A 170 15.05 9.50 3.92
CA TRP A 170 13.72 9.03 3.54
C TRP A 170 12.63 10.04 3.89
N GLY A 171 12.67 10.62 5.09
CA GLY A 171 11.76 11.69 5.49
C GLY A 171 11.85 12.91 4.56
N ALA A 172 13.05 13.32 4.17
CA ALA A 172 13.28 14.41 3.22
C ALA A 172 12.73 14.09 1.82
N LEU A 173 12.95 12.87 1.31
CA LEU A 173 12.34 12.43 0.06
C LEU A 173 10.81 12.55 0.10
N LEU A 174 10.16 12.06 1.17
CA LEU A 174 8.70 12.14 1.29
C LEU A 174 8.20 13.60 1.34
N ALA A 175 8.96 14.50 1.96
CA ALA A 175 8.68 15.94 1.95
C ALA A 175 8.77 16.55 0.55
N ASP A 176 9.84 16.24 -0.17
CA ASP A 176 10.07 16.73 -1.52
C ASP A 176 8.96 16.31 -2.49
N LEU A 177 8.35 15.13 -2.30
CA LEU A 177 7.20 14.70 -3.09
C LEU A 177 5.98 15.64 -2.94
N GLY A 178 5.82 16.32 -1.80
CA GLY A 178 4.74 17.30 -1.58
C GLY A 178 4.87 18.58 -2.42
N TYR A 179 6.09 18.86 -2.91
CA TYR A 179 6.39 19.98 -3.81
C TYR A 179 6.33 19.60 -5.29
N LEU A 180 5.98 18.35 -5.60
CA LEU A 180 5.83 17.85 -6.97
C LEU A 180 4.35 17.58 -7.27
N PRO A 181 3.59 18.56 -7.82
CA PRO A 181 2.14 18.42 -8.03
C PRO A 181 1.74 17.22 -8.90
N LEU A 182 2.64 16.78 -9.77
CA LEU A 182 2.43 15.61 -10.61
C LEU A 182 2.42 14.29 -9.84
N ILE A 183 3.05 14.21 -8.65
CA ILE A 183 3.10 12.98 -7.87
C ILE A 183 1.72 12.76 -7.22
N ARG A 184 1.11 11.63 -7.55
CA ARG A 184 -0.15 11.21 -6.94
C ARG A 184 0.11 10.34 -5.73
N HIS A 185 1.00 9.36 -5.86
CA HIS A 185 1.46 8.51 -4.78
C HIS A 185 2.74 7.76 -5.16
N LEU A 186 3.46 7.32 -4.14
CA LEU A 186 4.62 6.44 -4.21
C LEU A 186 4.27 5.11 -3.54
N ALA A 187 4.64 3.99 -4.14
CA ALA A 187 4.46 2.65 -3.60
C ALA A 187 5.81 1.96 -3.42
N VAL A 188 6.14 1.52 -2.22
CA VAL A 188 7.30 0.66 -1.95
C VAL A 188 6.80 -0.76 -1.75
N THR A 189 7.28 -1.69 -2.56
CA THR A 189 6.90 -3.09 -2.47
C THR A 189 8.10 -3.95 -2.18
N VAL A 190 7.97 -4.81 -1.20
CA VAL A 190 8.92 -5.88 -0.87
C VAL A 190 8.17 -7.20 -1.01
N ASP A 191 8.57 -8.03 -1.95
CA ASP A 191 8.07 -9.39 -2.17
C ASP A 191 9.12 -10.38 -1.66
N THR A 192 8.82 -11.05 -0.56
CA THR A 192 9.68 -12.09 0.00
C THR A 192 9.06 -13.46 -0.17
N ALA A 193 9.89 -14.46 -0.45
CA ALA A 193 9.47 -15.85 -0.43
C ALA A 193 10.58 -16.75 0.14
N PRO A 194 10.20 -17.84 0.82
CA PRO A 194 11.12 -18.95 1.02
C PRO A 194 11.42 -19.53 -0.36
N THR A 195 12.67 -19.50 -0.78
CA THR A 195 13.10 -20.16 -2.00
C THR A 195 13.71 -21.50 -1.66
N GLY A 196 13.40 -22.50 -2.48
CA GLY A 196 14.29 -23.66 -2.61
C GLY A 196 15.70 -23.17 -2.96
N GLY A 197 16.77 -23.76 -2.44
CA GLY A 197 18.17 -23.40 -2.77
C GLY A 197 18.54 -23.53 -4.26
N ALA A 198 17.57 -23.77 -5.15
CA ALA A 198 17.71 -23.80 -6.59
C ALA A 198 18.22 -22.47 -7.19
N THR A 199 17.79 -21.30 -6.70
CA THR A 199 18.23 -20.00 -7.26
C THR A 199 19.74 -19.77 -7.09
N VAL A 200 20.31 -20.20 -5.97
CA VAL A 200 21.76 -20.10 -5.74
C VAL A 200 22.50 -21.13 -6.59
N ARG A 201 21.95 -22.35 -6.72
CA ARG A 201 22.50 -23.39 -7.61
C ARG A 201 22.49 -22.95 -9.08
N ASP A 202 21.41 -22.36 -9.56
CA ASP A 202 21.26 -21.84 -10.92
C ASP A 202 22.20 -20.65 -11.17
N HIS A 203 22.42 -19.79 -10.16
CA HIS A 203 23.40 -18.72 -10.24
C HIS A 203 24.83 -19.25 -10.33
N ILE A 204 25.21 -20.21 -9.47
CA ILE A 204 26.53 -20.86 -9.53
C ILE A 204 26.73 -21.53 -10.89
N ALA A 205 25.72 -22.24 -11.40
CA ALA A 205 25.79 -22.92 -12.69
C ALA A 205 25.95 -21.95 -13.86
N SER A 206 25.23 -20.82 -13.85
CA SER A 206 25.30 -19.80 -14.91
C SER A 206 26.55 -18.92 -14.83
N ALA A 207 27.13 -18.73 -13.64
CA ALA A 207 28.37 -17.98 -13.45
C ALA A 207 29.64 -18.84 -13.62
N LEU A 208 29.50 -20.17 -13.78
CA LEU A 208 30.64 -21.07 -13.90
C LEU A 208 31.27 -20.96 -15.30
N ASP A 209 32.53 -20.53 -15.37
CA ASP A 209 33.30 -20.58 -16.62
C ASP A 209 33.63 -22.05 -16.98
N PRO A 210 33.26 -22.54 -18.19
CA PRO A 210 33.59 -23.89 -18.64
C PRO A 210 35.10 -24.19 -18.65
N THR A 211 35.93 -23.16 -18.82
CA THR A 211 37.40 -23.26 -18.89
C THR A 211 38.09 -23.19 -17.53
N ALA A 212 37.35 -22.94 -16.44
CA ALA A 212 37.92 -22.85 -15.10
C ALA A 212 38.60 -24.16 -14.66
N PRO A 213 39.67 -24.13 -13.83
CA PRO A 213 40.35 -25.33 -13.34
C PRO A 213 39.40 -26.36 -12.69
N ALA A 214 39.69 -27.65 -12.89
CA ALA A 214 38.81 -28.73 -12.45
C ALA A 214 38.55 -28.75 -10.93
N LEU A 215 39.51 -28.30 -10.11
CA LEU A 215 39.32 -28.17 -8.67
C LEU A 215 38.29 -27.09 -8.33
N SER A 216 38.36 -25.92 -8.95
CA SER A 216 37.42 -24.81 -8.72
C SER A 216 35.99 -25.20 -9.09
N ARG A 217 35.80 -25.90 -10.22
CA ARG A 217 34.47 -26.40 -10.62
C ARG A 217 33.90 -27.41 -9.63
N ARG A 218 34.74 -28.31 -9.09
CA ARG A 218 34.31 -29.29 -8.06
C ARG A 218 33.91 -28.60 -6.77
N ILE A 219 34.70 -27.65 -6.28
CA ILE A 219 34.38 -26.88 -5.06
C ILE A 219 33.06 -26.12 -5.24
N MET A 220 32.85 -25.47 -6.39
CA MET A 220 31.60 -24.76 -6.66
C MET A 220 30.39 -25.69 -6.76
N ALA A 221 30.54 -26.87 -7.36
CA ALA A 221 29.48 -27.88 -7.39
C ALA A 221 29.15 -28.41 -5.99
N GLU A 222 30.16 -28.69 -5.17
CA GLU A 222 29.99 -29.13 -3.78
C GLU A 222 29.35 -28.03 -2.91
N LEU A 223 29.76 -26.77 -3.08
CA LEU A 223 29.10 -25.63 -2.44
C LEU A 223 27.64 -25.48 -2.88
N ALA A 224 27.34 -25.73 -4.15
CA ALA A 224 25.99 -25.71 -4.68
C ALA A 224 25.12 -26.82 -4.04
N GLU A 225 25.68 -28.00 -3.78
CA GLU A 225 25.01 -29.10 -3.08
C GLU A 225 24.84 -28.86 -1.58
N LEU A 226 25.84 -28.22 -0.94
CA LEU A 226 25.82 -27.86 0.48
C LEU A 226 25.00 -26.61 0.77
N THR A 227 24.64 -25.84 -0.27
CA THR A 227 23.82 -24.64 -0.11
C THR A 227 22.46 -25.06 0.46
N PRO A 228 22.03 -24.48 1.61
CA PRO A 228 20.78 -24.82 2.24
C PRO A 228 19.62 -24.81 1.24
N ALA A 229 18.75 -25.81 1.32
CA ALA A 229 17.55 -25.88 0.52
C ALA A 229 16.59 -24.71 0.77
N THR A 230 16.86 -23.85 1.76
CA THR A 230 16.11 -22.63 2.07
C THR A 230 17.01 -21.41 1.88
N ALA A 231 17.05 -20.88 0.65
CA ALA A 231 17.44 -19.50 0.43
C ALA A 231 16.21 -18.60 0.62
N ALA A 232 16.42 -17.30 0.80
CA ALA A 232 15.32 -16.36 0.86
C ALA A 232 15.47 -15.32 -0.24
N GLU A 233 14.45 -15.23 -1.09
CA GLU A 233 14.39 -14.23 -2.14
C GLU A 233 13.63 -13.01 -1.62
N ALA A 234 14.18 -11.83 -1.86
CA ALA A 234 13.54 -10.55 -1.59
C ALA A 234 13.65 -9.65 -2.83
N ASP A 235 12.52 -9.40 -3.49
CA ASP A 235 12.41 -8.43 -4.58
C ASP A 235 11.88 -7.11 -4.00
N ALA A 236 12.63 -6.03 -4.18
CA ALA A 236 12.25 -4.70 -3.74
C ALA A 236 12.08 -3.76 -4.94
N ARG A 237 11.00 -2.99 -4.93
CA ARG A 237 10.67 -2.06 -6.02
C ARG A 237 9.93 -0.85 -5.51
N VAL A 238 10.11 0.26 -6.23
CA VAL A 238 9.43 1.53 -5.95
C VAL A 238 8.63 1.95 -7.18
N ALA A 239 7.32 1.99 -7.06
CA ALA A 239 6.43 2.51 -8.10
C ALA A 239 6.06 3.96 -7.81
N ILE A 240 6.33 4.84 -8.76
CA ILE A 240 6.03 6.26 -8.67
C ILE A 240 4.86 6.50 -9.61
N CYS A 241 3.70 6.87 -9.06
CA CYS A 241 2.50 7.16 -9.83
C CYS A 241 2.36 8.67 -10.01
N LEU A 242 2.33 9.08 -11.27
CA LEU A 242 2.27 10.47 -11.67
C LEU A 242 0.99 10.74 -12.46
N ASP A 243 0.46 11.93 -12.27
CA ASP A 243 -0.72 12.45 -12.97
C ASP A 243 -0.29 13.57 -13.92
N PRO A 244 -0.09 13.27 -15.22
CA PRO A 244 0.33 14.28 -16.19
C PRO A 244 -0.63 15.46 -16.32
N ALA A 245 -1.91 15.29 -15.93
CA ALA A 245 -2.87 16.40 -15.96
C ALA A 245 -2.55 17.50 -14.95
N ARG A 246 -1.72 17.22 -13.94
CA ARG A 246 -1.26 18.18 -12.92
C ARG A 246 0.10 18.81 -13.24
N ALA A 247 0.73 18.42 -14.34
CA ALA A 247 1.99 19.02 -14.76
C ALA A 247 1.79 20.46 -15.24
N THR A 248 2.81 21.29 -15.07
CA THR A 248 2.83 22.69 -15.53
C THR A 248 4.12 22.93 -16.33
N PRO A 249 4.04 23.20 -17.65
CA PRO A 249 2.83 23.20 -18.47
C PRO A 249 2.21 21.80 -18.59
N ARG A 250 0.90 21.75 -18.89
CA ARG A 250 0.20 20.48 -19.10
C ARG A 250 0.63 19.89 -20.46
N PRO A 251 1.06 18.62 -20.52
CA PRO A 251 1.40 17.94 -21.76
C PRO A 251 0.22 17.89 -22.73
N THR A 252 0.49 18.08 -24.01
CA THR A 252 -0.51 18.06 -25.09
C THR A 252 -0.96 16.65 -25.45
N ASP A 253 -0.04 15.69 -25.44
CA ASP A 253 -0.26 14.29 -25.81
C ASP A 253 0.43 13.30 -24.85
N LEU A 254 0.21 12.01 -25.10
CA LEU A 254 0.76 10.92 -24.28
C LEU A 254 2.30 10.85 -24.37
N LEU A 255 2.87 11.20 -25.51
CA LEU A 255 4.32 11.20 -25.70
C LEU A 255 4.97 12.30 -24.86
N ALA A 256 4.46 13.54 -24.93
CA ALA A 256 4.91 14.64 -24.10
C ALA A 256 4.71 14.34 -22.60
N ALA A 257 3.62 13.65 -22.23
CA ALA A 257 3.40 13.19 -20.87
C ALA A 257 4.45 12.15 -20.42
N ALA A 258 4.80 11.20 -21.28
CA ALA A 258 5.83 10.20 -21.01
C ALA A 258 7.22 10.84 -20.86
N VAL A 259 7.55 11.82 -21.71
CA VAL A 259 8.80 12.60 -21.60
C VAL A 259 8.84 13.39 -20.30
N GLU A 260 7.76 14.10 -19.95
CA GLU A 260 7.69 14.88 -18.71
C GLU A 260 7.85 13.99 -17.48
N VAL A 261 7.19 12.83 -17.45
CA VAL A 261 7.36 11.84 -16.37
C VAL A 261 8.81 11.36 -16.30
N SER A 262 9.38 10.94 -17.42
CA SER A 262 10.73 10.37 -17.49
C SER A 262 11.80 11.38 -17.06
N ARG A 263 11.58 12.67 -17.34
CA ARG A 263 12.44 13.77 -16.90
C ARG A 263 12.50 13.95 -15.38
N ARG A 264 11.46 13.55 -14.65
CA ARG A 264 11.39 13.68 -13.17
C ARG A 264 12.01 12.50 -12.42
N LEU A 265 12.09 11.33 -13.05
CA LEU A 265 12.60 10.12 -12.41
C LEU A 265 14.06 10.23 -11.90
N PRO A 266 15.03 10.85 -12.61
CA PRO A 266 16.40 10.95 -12.15
C PRO A 266 16.57 11.59 -10.77
N ALA A 267 15.76 12.61 -10.45
CA ALA A 267 15.82 13.29 -9.15
C ALA A 267 15.41 12.34 -8.01
N ILE A 268 14.33 11.58 -8.23
CA ILE A 268 13.82 10.60 -7.26
C ILE A 268 14.80 9.42 -7.13
N GLU A 269 15.38 8.96 -8.24
CA GLU A 269 16.42 7.92 -8.24
C GLU A 269 17.62 8.32 -7.36
N ASN A 270 18.10 9.57 -7.49
CA ASN A 270 19.20 10.08 -6.68
C ASN A 270 18.83 10.23 -5.19
N GLN A 271 17.60 10.67 -4.89
CA GLN A 271 17.12 10.77 -3.51
C GLN A 271 17.00 9.37 -2.86
N LEU A 272 16.56 8.36 -3.60
CA LEU A 272 16.51 6.97 -3.11
C LEU A 272 17.90 6.44 -2.73
N ALA A 273 18.94 6.79 -3.49
CA ALA A 273 20.32 6.42 -3.16
C ALA A 273 20.75 6.97 -1.78
N ALA A 274 20.38 8.21 -1.46
CA ALA A 274 20.64 8.81 -0.15
C ALA A 274 19.90 8.09 1.01
N CYS A 275 18.80 7.40 0.70
CA CYS A 275 18.03 6.59 1.66
C CYS A 275 18.64 5.20 1.90
N GLY A 276 19.83 4.90 1.37
CA GLY A 276 20.43 3.57 1.46
C GLY A 276 19.76 2.55 0.53
N VAL A 277 19.17 3.01 -0.58
CA VAL A 277 18.51 2.15 -1.58
C VAL A 277 19.23 2.27 -2.91
N ALA A 278 19.85 1.19 -3.38
CA ALA A 278 20.45 1.16 -4.70
C ALA A 278 19.36 0.96 -5.76
N VAL A 279 19.26 1.88 -6.73
CA VAL A 279 18.38 1.72 -7.89
C VAL A 279 19.12 0.92 -8.96
N LEU A 280 18.64 -0.29 -9.23
CA LEU A 280 19.22 -1.21 -10.22
C LEU A 280 18.86 -0.81 -11.66
N GLY A 281 17.80 -0.01 -11.82
CA GLY A 281 17.32 0.47 -13.11
C GLY A 281 15.79 0.62 -13.12
N ARG A 282 15.26 1.17 -14.21
CA ARG A 282 13.82 1.24 -14.45
C ARG A 282 13.33 -0.11 -14.98
N ALA A 283 12.12 -0.51 -14.62
CA ALA A 283 11.56 -1.78 -15.05
C ALA A 283 11.21 -1.76 -16.55
N SER A 284 11.53 -2.84 -17.26
CA SER A 284 11.08 -3.08 -18.63
C SER A 284 9.70 -3.76 -18.64
N THR A 285 9.06 -3.82 -19.82
CA THR A 285 7.76 -4.50 -19.96
C THR A 285 7.88 -5.98 -19.61
N GLY A 286 8.89 -6.69 -20.12
CA GLY A 286 9.11 -8.11 -19.79
C GLY A 286 9.36 -8.33 -18.30
N TRP A 287 10.11 -7.44 -17.64
CA TRP A 287 10.31 -7.48 -16.19
C TRP A 287 8.96 -7.41 -15.46
N LEU A 288 8.14 -6.40 -15.77
CA LEU A 288 6.82 -6.22 -15.15
C LEU A 288 5.88 -7.39 -15.42
N THR A 289 5.77 -7.83 -16.67
CA THR A 289 4.95 -8.98 -17.07
C THR A 289 5.30 -10.22 -16.26
N THR A 290 6.59 -10.53 -16.13
CA THR A 290 7.04 -11.72 -15.38
C THR A 290 6.66 -11.65 -13.91
N ARG A 291 6.77 -10.47 -13.27
CA ARG A 291 6.39 -10.30 -11.85
C ARG A 291 4.88 -10.34 -11.63
N ILE A 292 4.10 -9.80 -12.58
CA ILE A 292 2.64 -9.87 -12.52
C ILE A 292 2.19 -11.32 -12.72
N ARG A 293 2.76 -12.03 -13.70
CA ARG A 293 2.50 -13.45 -13.94
C ARG A 293 2.86 -14.29 -12.71
N ALA A 294 4.05 -14.13 -12.16
CA ALA A 294 4.50 -14.85 -10.96
C ALA A 294 3.66 -14.55 -9.70
N ALA A 295 2.95 -13.41 -9.66
CA ALA A 295 2.01 -13.12 -8.59
C ALA A 295 0.70 -13.92 -8.72
N PHE A 296 0.20 -14.09 -9.95
CA PHE A 296 -1.01 -14.85 -10.29
C PHE A 296 -0.77 -16.35 -10.47
N ASP A 297 0.48 -16.74 -10.68
CA ASP A 297 0.90 -18.13 -10.81
C ASP A 297 2.28 -18.28 -10.15
N PRO A 298 2.31 -18.69 -8.87
CA PRO A 298 3.55 -18.82 -8.11
C PRO A 298 4.55 -19.81 -8.72
N HIS A 299 4.14 -20.70 -9.62
CA HIS A 299 5.05 -21.60 -10.33
C HIS A 299 6.03 -20.85 -11.25
N HIS A 300 5.70 -19.62 -11.65
CA HIS A 300 6.60 -18.78 -12.44
C HIS A 300 7.64 -18.02 -11.62
N ARG A 301 7.63 -18.11 -10.28
CA ARG A 301 8.58 -17.38 -9.42
C ARG A 301 10.06 -17.71 -9.69
N PRO A 302 10.48 -18.96 -9.96
CA PRO A 302 11.88 -19.24 -10.29
C PRO A 302 12.41 -18.45 -11.51
N HIS A 303 11.52 -18.04 -12.42
CA HIS A 303 11.88 -17.26 -13.62
C HIS A 303 12.06 -15.76 -13.34
N LEU A 304 11.84 -15.28 -12.11
CA LEU A 304 12.00 -13.87 -11.77
C LEU A 304 13.43 -13.36 -12.05
N ASN A 305 14.44 -14.21 -11.84
CA ASN A 305 15.85 -13.83 -12.02
C ASN A 305 16.34 -14.00 -13.46
N GLN A 306 15.54 -14.56 -14.35
CA GLN A 306 15.89 -14.68 -15.76
C GLN A 306 15.64 -13.33 -16.47
N PRO A 307 16.70 -12.67 -16.99
CA PRO A 307 16.50 -11.56 -17.91
C PRO A 307 15.79 -12.10 -19.16
N ASP A 308 14.77 -11.38 -19.64
CA ASP A 308 14.10 -11.65 -20.92
C ASP A 308 13.22 -12.91 -20.99
N ALA A 309 12.44 -13.22 -19.95
CA ALA A 309 11.23 -14.00 -20.18
C ALA A 309 10.32 -13.22 -21.16
N VAL A 310 10.25 -13.69 -22.41
CA VAL A 310 9.47 -13.12 -23.53
C VAL A 310 7.99 -13.41 -23.31
N LEU A 311 7.44 -12.90 -22.21
CA LEU A 311 6.01 -12.90 -21.98
C LEU A 311 5.44 -11.60 -22.52
N ASP A 312 4.51 -11.73 -23.46
CA ASP A 312 3.72 -10.59 -23.91
C ASP A 312 2.89 -10.06 -22.73
N TRP A 313 2.59 -8.76 -22.75
CA TRP A 313 1.72 -8.16 -21.73
C TRP A 313 0.35 -8.84 -21.60
N ARG A 314 -0.16 -9.44 -22.69
CA ARG A 314 -1.42 -10.21 -22.67
C ARG A 314 -1.37 -11.41 -21.72
N ASP A 315 -0.17 -11.97 -21.53
CA ASP A 315 0.07 -13.18 -20.72
C ASP A 315 0.48 -12.83 -19.28
N ALA A 316 0.52 -11.54 -18.93
CA ALA A 316 0.80 -11.09 -17.56
C ALA A 316 -0.29 -11.55 -16.57
N GLY A 317 -1.55 -11.63 -17.02
CA GLY A 317 -2.69 -11.98 -16.19
C GLY A 317 -2.90 -13.49 -16.04
N PRO A 318 -3.78 -13.92 -15.11
CA PRO A 318 -4.22 -15.31 -15.06
C PRO A 318 -5.23 -15.60 -16.16
N VAL A 319 -5.28 -16.85 -16.60
CA VAL A 319 -6.36 -17.34 -17.47
C VAL A 319 -7.69 -17.32 -16.71
N ALA A 320 -7.69 -17.78 -15.45
CA ALA A 320 -8.90 -17.77 -14.61
C ALA A 320 -8.60 -17.24 -13.21
N ALA A 321 -9.55 -16.47 -12.68
CA ALA A 321 -9.48 -16.01 -11.30
C ALA A 321 -10.88 -15.89 -10.69
N ARG A 322 -11.00 -16.19 -9.40
CA ARG A 322 -12.25 -16.18 -8.66
C ARG A 322 -12.07 -15.52 -7.31
N GLU A 323 -12.80 -14.44 -7.11
CA GLU A 323 -12.90 -13.77 -5.83
C GLU A 323 -13.94 -14.44 -4.93
N ARG A 324 -13.48 -14.90 -3.77
CA ARG A 324 -14.33 -15.34 -2.66
C ARG A 324 -14.41 -14.21 -1.62
N TRP A 325 -15.30 -14.38 -0.65
CA TRP A 325 -15.48 -13.36 0.39
C TRP A 325 -14.20 -13.13 1.20
N ASP A 326 -13.39 -14.17 1.44
CA ASP A 326 -12.24 -14.14 2.32
C ASP A 326 -10.90 -14.43 1.62
N SER A 327 -10.94 -14.90 0.38
CA SER A 327 -9.77 -15.34 -0.39
C SER A 327 -9.93 -15.02 -1.88
N TYR A 328 -8.82 -15.04 -2.61
CA TYR A 328 -8.79 -14.83 -4.05
C TYR A 328 -8.03 -15.97 -4.71
N ARG A 329 -8.75 -16.84 -5.42
CA ARG A 329 -8.14 -17.94 -6.17
C ARG A 329 -7.77 -17.42 -7.55
N HIS A 330 -6.55 -17.68 -7.97
CA HIS A 330 -6.05 -17.42 -9.31
C HIS A 330 -5.39 -18.70 -9.84
N GLU A 331 -4.78 -18.63 -11.01
CA GLU A 331 -4.40 -19.79 -11.81
C GLU A 331 -3.53 -20.80 -11.04
N GLY A 332 -2.47 -20.34 -10.37
CA GLY A 332 -1.53 -21.19 -9.65
C GLY A 332 -1.63 -21.14 -8.13
N GLY A 333 -2.56 -20.38 -7.54
CA GLY A 333 -2.59 -20.25 -6.09
C GLY A 333 -3.81 -19.57 -5.48
N LEU A 334 -3.77 -19.50 -4.15
CA LEU A 334 -4.78 -18.88 -3.31
C LEU A 334 -4.17 -17.75 -2.51
N SER A 335 -4.65 -16.53 -2.74
CA SER A 335 -4.18 -15.35 -2.04
C SER A 335 -5.16 -14.84 -1.00
N VAL A 336 -4.62 -14.31 0.10
CA VAL A 336 -5.35 -13.48 1.06
C VAL A 336 -4.60 -12.16 1.21
N THR A 337 -5.37 -11.08 1.21
CA THR A 337 -4.84 -9.73 1.34
C THR A 337 -5.38 -9.03 2.59
N TRP A 338 -4.52 -8.26 3.22
CA TRP A 338 -4.84 -7.35 4.31
C TRP A 338 -4.54 -5.91 3.91
N ALA A 339 -5.24 -4.97 4.53
CA ALA A 339 -4.90 -3.55 4.51
C ALA A 339 -4.61 -3.05 5.93
N LEU A 340 -3.80 -2.01 6.02
CA LEU A 340 -3.52 -1.29 7.25
C LEU A 340 -4.82 -0.75 7.82
N ARG A 341 -5.04 -1.04 9.10
CA ARG A 341 -6.14 -0.49 9.88
C ARG A 341 -5.66 0.55 10.87
N GLU A 342 -4.54 0.27 11.54
CA GLU A 342 -3.98 1.15 12.55
C GLU A 342 -2.45 1.05 12.48
N ALA A 343 -1.81 2.21 12.39
CA ALA A 343 -0.37 2.38 12.53
C ALA A 343 0.07 2.17 13.99
N PRO A 344 1.38 2.09 14.30
CA PRO A 344 1.84 1.94 15.67
C PRO A 344 1.34 3.08 16.57
N ARG A 345 0.81 2.75 17.75
CA ARG A 345 0.30 3.75 18.71
C ARG A 345 1.40 4.43 19.52
N GLN A 346 2.56 3.79 19.58
CA GLN A 346 3.72 4.22 20.35
C GLN A 346 4.82 4.63 19.37
N ALA A 347 5.79 5.40 19.86
CA ALA A 347 6.99 5.65 19.11
C ALA A 347 7.79 4.33 18.97
N VAL A 348 8.33 4.06 17.78
CA VAL A 348 9.00 2.81 17.42
C VAL A 348 10.32 3.12 16.72
N GLY A 349 11.29 2.22 16.85
CA GLY A 349 12.57 2.36 16.13
C GLY A 349 12.44 2.07 14.63
N SER A 350 13.50 2.38 13.89
CA SER A 350 13.61 2.16 12.44
C SER A 350 13.38 0.70 11.99
N ARG A 351 13.61 -0.26 12.88
CA ARG A 351 13.51 -1.71 12.62
C ARG A 351 12.10 -2.29 12.79
N VAL A 352 11.09 -1.47 13.08
CA VAL A 352 9.74 -1.94 13.43
C VAL A 352 9.11 -2.85 12.36
N LEU A 353 9.39 -2.64 11.08
CA LEU A 353 8.81 -3.42 9.98
C LEU A 353 9.59 -4.69 9.64
N VAL A 354 10.77 -4.91 10.23
CA VAL A 354 11.61 -6.09 9.94
C VAL A 354 10.84 -7.40 10.08
N PRO A 355 10.03 -7.65 11.14
CA PRO A 355 9.30 -8.92 11.24
C PRO A 355 8.33 -9.19 10.08
N LEU A 356 7.74 -8.13 9.52
CA LEU A 356 6.80 -8.24 8.40
C LEU A 356 7.50 -8.42 7.06
N LEU A 357 8.59 -7.67 6.84
CA LEU A 357 9.32 -7.62 5.57
C LEU A 357 10.36 -8.73 5.42
N ALA A 358 10.97 -9.19 6.52
CA ALA A 358 11.98 -10.24 6.49
C ALA A 358 11.37 -11.56 6.00
N PRO A 359 12.09 -12.36 5.20
CA PRO A 359 11.59 -13.63 4.69
C PRO A 359 11.03 -14.56 5.79
N GLY A 360 10.04 -15.38 5.43
CA GLY A 360 9.44 -16.35 6.35
C GLY A 360 9.02 -17.63 5.65
N ALA A 361 8.24 -18.47 6.34
CA ALA A 361 7.81 -19.77 5.84
C ALA A 361 6.82 -19.71 4.67
N PHE A 362 6.19 -18.56 4.43
CA PHE A 362 5.24 -18.35 3.35
C PHE A 362 5.62 -17.12 2.52
N PRO A 363 5.38 -17.12 1.20
CA PRO A 363 5.56 -15.92 0.37
C PRO A 363 4.69 -14.77 0.89
N ARG A 364 5.27 -13.58 1.00
CA ARG A 364 4.59 -12.36 1.41
C ARG A 364 5.03 -11.19 0.57
N ARG A 365 4.06 -10.51 -0.01
CA ARG A 365 4.25 -9.24 -0.70
C ARG A 365 3.64 -8.12 0.12
N THR A 366 4.49 -7.23 0.61
CA THR A 366 4.08 -6.06 1.39
C THR A 366 4.31 -4.81 0.55
N THR A 367 3.24 -4.05 0.31
CA THR A 367 3.27 -2.78 -0.40
C THR A 367 2.84 -1.66 0.53
N TRP A 368 3.75 -0.74 0.80
CA TRP A 368 3.49 0.53 1.47
C TRP A 368 3.18 1.59 0.42
N LEU A 369 2.07 2.30 0.55
CA LEU A 369 1.65 3.37 -0.35
C LEU A 369 1.64 4.67 0.42
N TYR A 370 2.31 5.69 -0.11
CA TYR A 370 2.36 7.04 0.42
C TYR A 370 1.82 8.03 -0.61
N GLN A 371 0.79 8.77 -0.23
CA GLN A 371 0.24 9.88 -0.99
C GLN A 371 0.68 11.18 -0.32
N PRO A 372 1.56 11.97 -0.95
CA PRO A 372 1.91 13.28 -0.43
C PRO A 372 0.70 14.21 -0.47
N TYR A 373 0.55 15.06 0.54
CA TYR A 373 -0.33 16.22 0.40
C TYR A 373 0.42 17.35 -0.29
N PRO A 374 -0.22 18.09 -1.22
CA PRO A 374 0.39 19.28 -1.80
C PRO A 374 0.78 20.26 -0.69
N ALA A 375 1.93 20.91 -0.79
CA ALA A 375 2.46 21.79 0.26
C ALA A 375 1.45 22.87 0.73
N GLU A 376 0.67 23.44 -0.20
CA GLU A 376 -0.39 24.41 0.12
C GLU A 376 -1.54 23.81 0.95
N GLN A 377 -1.87 22.53 0.72
CA GLN A 377 -2.89 21.80 1.47
C GLN A 377 -2.36 21.27 2.80
N ALA A 378 -1.05 20.96 2.88
CA ALA A 378 -0.40 20.53 4.11
C ALA A 378 -0.47 21.65 5.16
N ALA A 379 -0.05 22.86 4.81
CA ALA A 379 -0.09 24.03 5.70
C ALA A 379 -1.51 24.33 6.20
N ALA A 380 -2.50 24.34 5.30
CA ALA A 380 -3.90 24.54 5.66
C ALA A 380 -4.43 23.40 6.55
N LYS A 381 -4.00 22.16 6.34
CA LYS A 381 -4.43 21.01 7.16
C LYS A 381 -3.88 21.12 8.58
N VAL A 382 -2.60 21.47 8.74
CA VAL A 382 -2.00 21.64 10.06
C VAL A 382 -2.56 22.86 10.78
N GLU A 383 -2.79 23.97 10.08
CA GLU A 383 -3.45 25.13 10.66
C GLU A 383 -4.86 24.78 11.15
N ASN A 384 -5.67 24.12 10.32
CA ASN A 384 -6.98 23.60 10.71
C ASN A 384 -6.89 22.64 11.91
N GLU A 385 -5.85 21.83 12.00
CA GLU A 385 -5.61 20.94 13.14
C GLU A 385 -5.32 21.71 14.43
N VAL A 386 -4.43 22.71 14.38
CA VAL A 386 -4.13 23.61 15.50
C VAL A 386 -5.40 24.35 15.96
N THR A 387 -6.16 24.93 15.02
CA THR A 387 -7.43 25.60 15.32
C THR A 387 -8.45 24.65 15.93
N SER A 388 -8.59 23.42 15.41
CA SER A 388 -9.51 22.42 15.97
C SER A 388 -9.12 21.98 17.38
N GLY A 389 -7.83 21.97 17.71
CA GLY A 389 -7.31 21.75 19.06
C GLY A 389 -7.68 22.89 20.00
N GLN A 390 -7.50 24.14 19.56
CA GLN A 390 -7.84 25.34 20.33
C GLN A 390 -9.34 25.48 20.58
N VAL A 391 -10.18 25.17 19.59
CA VAL A 391 -11.65 25.21 19.74
C VAL A 391 -12.13 24.16 20.76
N ARG A 392 -11.57 22.95 20.73
CA ARG A 392 -11.89 21.91 21.73
C ARG A 392 -11.50 22.34 23.14
N ARG A 393 -10.37 23.02 23.29
CA ARG A 393 -9.93 23.59 24.58
C ARG A 393 -10.88 24.68 25.08
N ALA A 394 -11.23 25.64 24.23
CA ALA A 394 -12.17 26.70 24.59
C ALA A 394 -13.55 26.14 24.98
N TRP A 395 -13.97 25.04 24.34
CA TRP A 395 -15.19 24.33 24.70
C TRP A 395 -15.07 23.54 26.00
N ALA A 396 -13.94 22.88 26.27
CA ALA A 396 -13.69 22.15 27.52
C ALA A 396 -13.58 23.09 28.73
N GLU A 397 -12.92 24.24 28.57
CA GLU A 397 -12.78 25.31 29.58
C GLU A 397 -14.15 25.92 29.91
N ARG A 398 -15.00 26.20 28.91
CA ARG A 398 -16.39 26.65 29.13
C ARG A 398 -17.25 25.59 29.82
N THR A 399 -16.96 24.30 29.60
CA THR A 399 -17.74 23.18 30.16
C THR A 399 -17.21 22.70 31.52
N ARG A 400 -16.16 23.34 32.09
CA ARG A 400 -15.47 22.94 33.34
C ARG A 400 -15.10 21.45 33.37
N ARG A 401 -14.71 20.89 32.23
CA ARG A 401 -14.30 19.49 32.15
C ARG A 401 -12.78 19.42 32.31
N ASP A 402 -12.30 18.67 33.30
CA ASP A 402 -10.87 18.47 33.50
C ASP A 402 -10.22 17.84 32.26
N GLU A 403 -9.15 18.48 31.80
CA GLU A 403 -8.33 18.01 30.68
C GLU A 403 -7.70 16.67 31.07
N THR A 404 -8.02 15.62 30.32
CA THR A 404 -7.46 14.29 30.57
C THR A 404 -6.00 14.24 30.13
N GLN A 405 -5.18 13.39 30.77
CA GLN A 405 -3.78 13.18 30.34
C GLN A 405 -3.66 12.81 28.85
N ARG A 406 -4.65 12.09 28.31
CA ARG A 406 -4.72 11.75 26.88
C ARG A 406 -4.86 12.98 25.98
N GLU A 407 -5.64 13.98 26.41
CA GLU A 407 -5.83 15.23 25.66
C GLU A 407 -4.56 16.10 25.69
N ARG A 408 -3.82 16.09 26.81
CA ARG A 408 -2.51 16.73 26.92
C ARG A 408 -1.48 16.11 25.98
N ASP A 409 -1.33 14.79 26.01
CA ASP A 409 -0.38 14.10 25.12
C ASP A 409 -0.74 14.29 23.64
N ASP A 410 -2.04 14.26 23.30
CA ASP A 410 -2.50 14.47 21.93
C ASP A 410 -2.22 15.90 21.43
N ARG A 411 -2.25 16.89 22.33
CA ARG A 411 -1.89 18.29 22.06
C ARG A 411 -0.39 18.45 21.89
N ASP A 412 0.41 17.91 22.80
CA ASP A 412 1.86 18.06 22.75
C ASP A 412 2.41 17.39 21.48
N ARG A 413 1.84 16.23 21.09
CA ARG A 413 2.10 15.60 19.79
C ARG A 413 1.65 16.43 18.59
N ALA A 414 0.51 17.13 18.67
CA ALA A 414 0.06 18.01 17.59
C ALA A 414 0.97 19.23 17.42
N LEU A 415 1.43 19.83 18.53
CA LEU A 415 2.41 20.91 18.51
C LEU A 415 3.75 20.45 17.96
N GLN A 416 4.17 19.22 18.28
CA GLN A 416 5.36 18.62 17.69
C GLN A 416 5.21 18.46 16.17
N SER A 417 4.10 17.90 15.66
CA SER A 417 3.85 17.81 14.22
C SER A 417 3.89 19.16 13.53
N ALA A 418 3.28 20.18 14.13
CA ALA A 418 3.27 21.53 13.57
C ALA A 418 4.68 22.14 13.51
N ARG A 419 5.53 21.85 14.51
CA ARG A 419 6.95 22.26 14.49
C ARG A 419 7.73 21.52 13.41
N GLU A 420 7.52 20.21 13.28
CA GLU A 420 8.19 19.39 12.26
C GLU A 420 7.79 19.85 10.85
N GLU A 421 6.52 20.15 10.61
CA GLU A 421 6.06 20.71 9.32
C GLU A 421 6.64 22.11 9.07
N ALA A 422 6.65 22.99 10.08
CA ALA A 422 7.30 24.30 9.95
C ALA A 422 8.82 24.18 9.65
N GLN A 423 9.44 23.05 10.00
CA GLN A 423 10.81 22.69 9.67
C GLN A 423 10.95 21.98 8.30
N GLY A 424 9.85 21.83 7.55
CA GLY A 424 9.83 21.24 6.21
C GLY A 424 9.48 19.75 6.16
N ALA A 425 8.94 19.15 7.22
CA ALA A 425 8.53 17.75 7.18
C ALA A 425 7.33 17.52 6.24
N GLY A 426 7.44 16.48 5.40
CA GLY A 426 6.40 16.09 4.46
C GLY A 426 5.19 15.48 5.13
N VAL A 427 4.02 16.09 4.97
CA VAL A 427 2.75 15.52 5.43
C VAL A 427 2.10 14.73 4.30
N GLY A 428 1.74 13.48 4.58
CA GLY A 428 1.07 12.64 3.60
C GLY A 428 0.27 11.52 4.25
N ARG A 429 -0.64 10.96 3.45
CA ARG A 429 -1.44 9.79 3.82
C ARG A 429 -0.66 8.54 3.44
N PHE A 430 -0.58 7.56 4.33
CA PHE A 430 -0.06 6.25 3.94
C PHE A 430 -1.03 5.12 4.26
N THR A 431 -0.90 4.04 3.51
CA THR A 431 -1.56 2.76 3.74
C THR A 431 -0.57 1.64 3.47
N LEU A 432 -0.89 0.43 3.90
CA LEU A 432 -0.06 -0.74 3.67
C LEU A 432 -0.95 -1.92 3.32
N TYR A 433 -0.59 -2.63 2.25
CA TYR A 433 -1.24 -3.85 1.81
C TYR A 433 -0.27 -5.00 1.95
N VAL A 434 -0.74 -6.12 2.51
CA VAL A 434 0.05 -7.36 2.59
C VAL A 434 -0.73 -8.44 1.88
N THR A 435 -0.11 -9.17 0.99
CA THR A 435 -0.68 -10.35 0.35
C THR A 435 0.22 -11.54 0.59
N THR A 436 -0.34 -12.65 1.06
CA THR A 436 0.31 -13.96 1.02
C THR A 436 -0.38 -14.82 -0.01
N THR A 437 0.37 -15.70 -0.67
CA THR A 437 -0.14 -16.63 -1.67
C THR A 437 0.40 -18.01 -1.36
N VAL A 438 -0.50 -18.98 -1.25
CA VAL A 438 -0.19 -20.39 -1.03
C VAL A 438 -0.55 -21.22 -2.26
N LEU A 439 0.15 -22.34 -2.43
CA LEU A 439 -0.14 -23.31 -3.49
C LEU A 439 -1.28 -24.27 -3.08
N HIS A 440 -1.27 -24.70 -1.81
CA HIS A 440 -2.27 -25.63 -1.27
C HIS A 440 -3.23 -24.92 -0.33
N ASP A 441 -4.51 -25.27 -0.41
CA ASP A 441 -5.55 -24.68 0.44
C ASP A 441 -5.29 -24.96 1.93
N ASP A 442 -4.67 -26.10 2.26
CA ASP A 442 -4.36 -26.54 3.62
C ASP A 442 -3.30 -25.66 4.31
N ASP A 443 -2.44 -25.00 3.53
CA ASP A 443 -1.41 -24.08 4.04
C ASP A 443 -1.99 -22.71 4.41
N LEU A 444 -3.20 -22.38 3.92
CA LEU A 444 -3.77 -21.04 4.05
C LEU A 444 -3.97 -20.61 5.51
N PRO A 445 -4.50 -21.44 6.44
CA PRO A 445 -4.64 -21.05 7.84
C PRO A 445 -3.29 -20.71 8.49
N ALA A 446 -2.24 -21.47 8.18
CA ALA A 446 -0.90 -21.23 8.71
C ALA A 446 -0.29 -19.94 8.14
N ALA A 447 -0.42 -19.71 6.83
CA ALA A 447 0.04 -18.47 6.18
C ALA A 447 -0.67 -17.23 6.72
N ILE A 448 -1.99 -17.34 6.96
CA ILE A 448 -2.78 -16.29 7.60
C ILE A 448 -2.26 -15.96 9.00
N ALA A 449 -2.01 -16.99 9.82
CA ALA A 449 -1.52 -16.81 11.18
C ALA A 449 -0.13 -16.17 11.21
N ASP A 450 0.78 -16.59 10.32
CA ASP A 450 2.13 -16.01 10.19
C ASP A 450 2.07 -14.51 9.88
N VAL A 451 1.26 -14.09 8.89
CA VAL A 451 1.10 -12.67 8.54
C VAL A 451 0.55 -11.86 9.71
N GLU A 452 -0.47 -12.37 10.40
CA GLU A 452 -1.11 -11.66 11.52
C GLU A 452 -0.20 -11.55 12.74
N GLN A 453 0.59 -12.59 13.03
CA GLN A 453 1.60 -12.57 14.08
C GLN A 453 2.71 -11.56 13.78
N ARG A 454 3.26 -11.57 12.56
CA ARG A 454 4.31 -10.64 12.13
C ARG A 454 3.85 -9.19 12.11
N ALA A 455 2.59 -8.95 11.73
CA ALA A 455 1.98 -7.63 11.85
C ALA A 455 1.92 -7.15 13.30
N GLY A 456 1.52 -8.03 14.22
CA GLY A 456 1.51 -7.75 15.66
C GLY A 456 2.90 -7.45 16.22
N GLN A 457 3.91 -8.21 15.81
CA GLN A 457 5.32 -7.96 16.15
C GLN A 457 5.80 -6.61 15.62
N SER A 458 5.34 -6.24 14.42
CA SER A 458 5.61 -4.94 13.79
C SER A 458 4.72 -3.81 14.32
N LYS A 459 3.97 -4.03 15.41
CA LYS A 459 3.07 -3.07 16.05
C LYS A 459 1.99 -2.50 15.11
N LEU A 460 1.71 -3.19 14.01
CA LEU A 460 0.66 -2.83 13.06
C LEU A 460 -0.60 -3.62 13.33
N ARG A 461 -1.76 -3.00 13.11
CA ARG A 461 -3.02 -3.73 13.02
C ARG A 461 -3.45 -3.80 11.57
N LEU A 462 -3.51 -5.03 11.07
CA LEU A 462 -3.99 -5.32 9.74
C LEU A 462 -5.44 -5.78 9.78
N ARG A 463 -6.17 -5.56 8.68
CA ARG A 463 -7.52 -6.07 8.48
C ARG A 463 -7.60 -6.80 7.15
N ARG A 464 -8.04 -8.05 7.17
CA ARG A 464 -8.34 -8.82 5.95
C ARG A 464 -9.31 -8.06 5.06
N LEU A 465 -9.02 -7.98 3.77
CA LEU A 465 -9.86 -7.31 2.76
C LEU A 465 -11.01 -8.20 2.30
N ARG A 466 -11.84 -8.64 3.25
CA ARG A 466 -13.00 -9.46 2.95
C ARG A 466 -13.96 -8.72 2.00
N GLY A 467 -14.34 -9.36 0.89
CA GLY A 467 -15.17 -8.81 -0.18
C GLY A 467 -14.48 -7.79 -1.09
N ALA A 468 -13.15 -7.68 -1.01
CA ALA A 468 -12.31 -6.81 -1.85
C ALA A 468 -10.89 -7.39 -2.01
N GLN A 469 -10.77 -8.72 -2.03
CA GLN A 469 -9.50 -9.44 -2.13
C GLN A 469 -8.83 -9.19 -3.48
N ALA A 470 -9.57 -9.13 -4.59
CA ALA A 470 -9.00 -8.88 -5.92
C ALA A 470 -8.39 -7.48 -6.02
N ALA A 471 -9.09 -6.46 -5.49
CA ALA A 471 -8.58 -5.09 -5.45
C ALA A 471 -7.37 -4.95 -4.51
N GLY A 472 -7.40 -5.66 -3.37
CA GLY A 472 -6.26 -5.73 -2.46
C GLY A 472 -5.03 -6.37 -3.08
N PHE A 473 -5.23 -7.51 -3.75
CA PHE A 473 -4.16 -8.23 -4.45
C PHE A 473 -3.52 -7.34 -5.51
N ALA A 474 -4.33 -6.62 -6.29
CA ALA A 474 -3.84 -5.66 -7.28
C ALA A 474 -3.05 -4.50 -6.65
N ALA A 475 -3.51 -3.96 -5.52
CA ALA A 475 -2.80 -2.91 -4.80
C ALA A 475 -1.44 -3.37 -4.26
N SER A 476 -1.33 -4.65 -3.87
CA SER A 476 -0.07 -5.20 -3.37
C SER A 476 0.93 -5.55 -4.47
N LEU A 477 0.56 -5.52 -5.76
CA LEU A 477 1.48 -5.84 -6.86
C LEU A 477 2.61 -4.80 -7.02
N GLY A 478 2.53 -3.63 -6.40
CA GLY A 478 3.59 -2.63 -6.52
C GLY A 478 3.71 -2.01 -7.90
N ILE A 479 2.59 -1.88 -8.61
CA ILE A 479 2.52 -1.33 -9.98
C ILE A 479 1.68 -0.04 -10.04
N GLY A 480 1.59 0.69 -8.92
CA GLY A 480 0.96 2.01 -8.87
C GLY A 480 -0.56 2.04 -8.69
N ILE A 481 -1.19 0.94 -8.30
CA ILE A 481 -2.64 0.89 -8.06
C ILE A 481 -2.99 1.30 -6.62
N ASP A 482 -3.71 2.41 -6.45
CA ASP A 482 -4.39 2.76 -5.21
C ASP A 482 -5.91 2.52 -5.34
N PRO A 483 -6.49 1.53 -4.63
CA PRO A 483 -7.93 1.31 -4.60
C PRO A 483 -8.76 2.52 -4.17
N ALA A 484 -8.23 3.40 -3.31
CA ALA A 484 -8.96 4.58 -2.84
C ALA A 484 -9.20 5.58 -3.98
N ASP A 485 -8.19 5.82 -4.81
CA ASP A 485 -8.28 6.72 -5.96
C ASP A 485 -9.27 6.20 -7.02
N LEU A 486 -9.29 4.89 -7.24
CA LEU A 486 -10.22 4.26 -8.18
C LEU A 486 -11.69 4.41 -7.74
N LEU A 487 -11.94 4.47 -6.43
CA LEU A 487 -13.27 4.71 -5.87
C LEU A 487 -13.70 6.18 -5.97
N ALA A 488 -12.77 7.12 -5.75
CA ALA A 488 -13.04 8.56 -5.83
C ALA A 488 -13.46 8.99 -7.25
N HIS A 489 -12.80 8.46 -8.27
CA HIS A 489 -13.11 8.76 -9.68
C HIS A 489 -14.50 8.30 -10.14
N ARG A 490 -15.19 7.45 -9.36
CA ARG A 490 -16.55 7.01 -9.67
C ARG A 490 -17.62 8.01 -9.22
N ARG A 491 -17.28 8.98 -8.36
CA ARG A 491 -18.19 10.01 -7.85
C ARG A 491 -18.19 11.31 -8.67
N GLY A 492 -17.22 11.47 -9.58
CA GLY A 492 -17.14 12.60 -10.50
C GLY A 492 -17.75 12.33 -11.87
N ARG A 493 -18.57 11.28 -12.00
CA ARG A 493 -19.34 10.95 -13.21
C ARG A 493 -20.82 10.96 -12.88
#